data_AF-A0AA44Z570-F1
#
_entry.id   AF-A0AA44Z570-F1
#
_cell.length_a   1.000
_cell.length_b   1.000
_cell.length_c   1.000
_cell.angle_alpha   90.00
_cell.angle_beta   90.00
_cell.angle_gamma   90.00
#
_symmetry.space_group_name_H-M   'P 1'
#
loop_
_entity.id
_entity.type
_entity.pdbx_description
1 polymer ?
#
loop_
_entity_poly.entity_id
_entity_poly.type
_entity_poly.pdbx_seq_one_letter_code
_entity_poly.pdbx_strand_id
1 'polypeptide(L)'
;YTVMYYSHRALAKMIYTSNSADEGITGTIREYFGNKASIIFNIVYFGSIYTIVWMYSVALTNTASSFIVHQLHMPEPPRAILSLVLVLGLIAILNFGQDITVKIMSMIVYPFIASLLFIAISLIPQWNTSMLSFSSVSTASTGTGYFGTILMILPIIVFSFNHSPMISSFVVKQKATYGIEATDAKCAQIQKVCYIMTFAVVMFFVWSSTLSLTPEDLKMAKEQNLSILSYLANELNSPVITIA
;
A
#
# COMPACT_ATOMS: atom_id res chain seq x y z
N TYR A 1 7.37 7.63 9.34
CA TYR A 1 5.98 7.50 9.83
C TYR A 1 5.43 8.78 10.46
N THR A 2 6.17 9.46 11.36
CA THR A 2 5.79 10.76 11.93
C THR A 2 5.49 11.84 10.88
N VAL A 3 6.36 12.01 9.88
CA VAL A 3 6.15 13.00 8.80
C VAL A 3 4.83 12.75 8.07
N MET A 4 4.57 11.51 7.67
CA MET A 4 3.31 11.14 6.99
C MET A 4 2.10 11.41 7.88
N TYR A 5 2.12 11.02 9.15
CA TYR A 5 1.02 11.30 10.08
C TYR A 5 0.72 12.80 10.16
N TYR A 6 1.75 13.64 10.35
CA TYR A 6 1.55 15.08 10.47
C TYR A 6 1.08 15.73 9.15
N SER A 7 1.61 15.31 8.00
CA SER A 7 1.17 15.79 6.69
C SER A 7 -0.30 15.46 6.43
N HIS A 8 -0.69 14.22 6.66
CA HIS A 8 -2.07 13.76 6.47
C HIS A 8 -3.02 14.37 7.52
N ARG A 9 -2.55 14.65 8.74
CA ARG A 9 -3.32 15.38 9.76
C ARG A 9 -3.52 16.84 9.38
N ALA A 10 -2.50 17.51 8.85
CA ALA A 10 -2.59 18.88 8.37
C ALA A 10 -3.59 18.98 7.20
N LEU A 11 -3.54 18.03 6.27
CA LEU A 11 -4.49 17.93 5.18
C LEU A 11 -5.92 17.70 5.69
N ALA A 12 -6.11 16.79 6.65
CA ALA A 12 -7.42 16.52 7.23
C ALA A 12 -8.01 17.77 7.92
N LYS A 13 -7.18 18.54 8.63
CA LYS A 13 -7.61 19.81 9.24
C LYS A 13 -8.01 20.84 8.20
N MET A 14 -7.23 20.99 7.14
CA MET A 14 -7.54 21.92 6.04
C MET A 14 -8.88 21.59 5.38
N ILE A 15 -9.15 20.31 5.12
CA ILE A 15 -10.43 19.86 4.54
C ILE A 15 -11.58 20.06 5.54
N TYR A 16 -11.34 19.79 6.82
CA TYR A 16 -12.34 19.98 7.87
C TYR A 16 -12.81 21.44 7.99
N THR A 17 -11.88 22.41 7.90
CA THR A 17 -12.17 23.85 8.00
C THR A 17 -12.66 24.49 6.70
N SER A 18 -12.65 23.76 5.59
CA SER A 18 -13.08 24.23 4.26
C SER A 18 -14.60 24.24 4.14
N ASN A 19 -15.15 25.33 3.60
CA ASN A 19 -16.56 25.38 3.21
C ASN A 19 -16.81 24.60 1.91
N SER A 20 -15.77 24.44 1.08
CA SER A 20 -15.78 23.64 -0.15
C SER A 20 -15.35 22.18 0.07
N ALA A 21 -15.45 21.65 1.30
CA ALA A 21 -15.03 20.28 1.61
C ALA A 21 -15.76 19.20 0.78
N ASP A 22 -17.02 19.46 0.41
CA ASP A 22 -17.86 18.55 -0.38
C ASP A 22 -17.42 18.46 -1.85
N GLU A 23 -16.68 19.45 -2.34
CA GLU A 23 -16.01 19.41 -3.66
C GLU A 23 -14.67 18.64 -3.62
N GLY A 24 -14.33 18.08 -2.45
CA GLY A 24 -13.13 17.31 -2.21
C GLY A 24 -11.87 18.16 -2.08
N ILE A 25 -10.72 17.48 -2.09
CA ILE A 25 -9.40 18.11 -1.89
C ILE A 25 -9.11 19.23 -2.90
N THR A 26 -9.53 19.09 -4.14
CA THR A 26 -9.36 20.09 -5.20
C THR A 26 -10.12 21.38 -4.90
N GLY A 27 -11.36 21.26 -4.40
CA GLY A 27 -12.18 22.38 -3.98
C GLY A 27 -11.59 23.10 -2.76
N THR A 28 -11.15 22.34 -1.75
CA THR A 28 -10.43 22.88 -0.60
C THR A 28 -9.17 23.65 -1.01
N ILE A 29 -8.34 23.10 -1.90
CA ILE A 29 -7.14 23.81 -2.39
C ILE A 29 -7.52 25.09 -3.15
N ARG A 30 -8.61 25.07 -3.92
CA ARG A 30 -9.12 26.24 -4.63
C ARG A 30 -9.59 27.34 -3.68
N GLU A 31 -10.28 26.98 -2.58
CA GLU A 31 -10.74 27.92 -1.55
C GLU A 31 -9.55 28.62 -0.86
N TYR A 32 -8.53 27.86 -0.43
CA TYR A 32 -7.41 28.42 0.32
C TYR A 32 -6.34 29.09 -0.54
N PHE A 33 -6.05 28.57 -1.73
CA PHE A 33 -4.89 28.98 -2.54
C PHE A 33 -5.28 29.55 -3.91
N GLY A 34 -6.57 29.58 -4.25
CA GLY A 34 -7.09 30.12 -5.49
C GLY A 34 -7.00 29.16 -6.69
N ASN A 35 -7.54 29.62 -7.83
CA ASN A 35 -7.74 28.77 -9.01
C ASN A 35 -6.43 28.29 -9.65
N LYS A 36 -5.40 29.15 -9.74
CA LYS A 36 -4.10 28.78 -10.34
C LYS A 36 -3.42 27.65 -9.56
N ALA A 37 -3.44 27.72 -8.23
CA ALA A 37 -2.86 26.68 -7.37
C ALA A 37 -3.63 25.37 -7.49
N SER A 38 -4.97 25.42 -7.57
CA SER A 38 -5.82 24.23 -7.77
C SER A 38 -5.53 23.50 -9.09
N ILE A 39 -5.27 24.23 -10.18
CA ILE A 39 -4.89 23.63 -11.48
C ILE A 39 -3.55 22.90 -11.37
N ILE A 40 -2.53 23.56 -10.80
CA ILE A 40 -1.20 22.96 -10.61
C ILE A 40 -1.31 21.71 -9.72
N PHE A 41 -2.05 21.83 -8.62
CA PHE A 41 -2.32 20.73 -7.71
C PHE A 41 -2.97 19.55 -8.45
N ASN A 42 -4.00 19.79 -9.26
CA ASN A 42 -4.68 18.73 -10.00
C ASN A 42 -3.75 17.98 -10.96
N ILE A 43 -2.82 18.67 -11.64
CA ILE A 43 -1.85 18.01 -12.53
C ILE A 43 -0.93 17.09 -11.72
N VAL A 44 -0.36 17.58 -10.61
CA VAL A 44 0.52 16.80 -9.74
C VAL A 44 -0.22 15.64 -9.09
N TYR A 45 -1.45 15.89 -8.63
CA TYR A 45 -2.32 14.90 -8.01
C TYR A 45 -2.68 13.80 -9.01
N PHE A 46 -3.06 14.15 -10.24
CA PHE A 46 -3.32 13.21 -11.32
C PHE A 46 -2.09 12.34 -11.62
N GLY A 47 -0.92 12.96 -11.82
CA GLY A 47 0.31 12.21 -12.09
C GLY A 47 0.69 11.25 -10.96
N SER A 48 0.45 11.66 -9.70
CA SER A 48 0.68 10.80 -8.53
C SER A 48 -0.25 9.59 -8.51
N ILE A 49 -1.56 9.80 -8.73
CA ILE A 49 -2.54 8.72 -8.73
C ILE A 49 -2.33 7.78 -9.91
N TYR A 50 -2.07 8.32 -11.09
CA TYR A 50 -1.77 7.55 -12.28
C TYR A 50 -0.56 6.61 -12.04
N THR A 51 0.52 7.13 -11.46
CA THR A 51 1.72 6.34 -11.14
C THR A 51 1.39 5.21 -10.16
N ILE A 52 0.61 5.50 -9.11
CA ILE A 52 0.16 4.51 -8.14
C ILE A 52 -0.64 3.40 -8.83
N VAL A 53 -1.67 3.77 -9.60
CA VAL A 53 -2.53 2.80 -10.31
C VAL A 53 -1.71 1.93 -11.25
N TRP A 54 -0.75 2.51 -11.96
CA TRP A 54 0.12 1.76 -12.86
C TRP A 54 0.98 0.73 -12.10
N MET A 55 1.65 1.14 -11.02
CA MET A 55 2.45 0.23 -10.20
C MET A 55 1.61 -0.94 -9.64
N TYR A 56 0.43 -0.65 -9.10
CA TYR A 56 -0.45 -1.68 -8.55
C TYR A 56 -1.01 -2.61 -9.64
N SER A 57 -1.26 -2.11 -10.85
CA SER A 57 -1.74 -2.93 -11.97
C SER A 57 -0.71 -3.98 -12.40
N VAL A 58 0.57 -3.59 -12.45
CA VAL A 58 1.67 -4.51 -12.76
C VAL A 58 1.82 -5.55 -11.66
N ALA A 59 1.85 -5.12 -10.39
CA ALA A 59 1.96 -6.02 -9.25
C ALA A 59 0.80 -7.03 -9.18
N LEU A 60 -0.43 -6.56 -9.39
CA LEU A 60 -1.62 -7.40 -9.41
C LEU A 60 -1.56 -8.45 -10.52
N THR A 61 -1.14 -8.06 -11.72
CA THR A 61 -1.00 -8.99 -12.86
C THR A 61 0.03 -10.08 -12.55
N ASN A 62 1.18 -9.71 -11.96
CA ASN A 62 2.22 -10.67 -11.60
C ASN A 62 1.75 -11.64 -10.52
N THR A 63 1.12 -11.14 -9.45
CA THR A 63 0.58 -11.99 -8.38
C THR A 63 -0.54 -12.90 -8.90
N ALA A 64 -1.45 -12.40 -9.73
CA ALA A 64 -2.51 -13.21 -10.31
C ALA A 64 -1.95 -14.30 -11.24
N SER A 65 -0.93 -13.98 -12.05
CA SER A 65 -0.27 -14.96 -12.91
C SER A 65 0.39 -16.06 -12.08
N SER A 66 1.14 -15.67 -11.03
CA SER A 66 1.76 -16.59 -10.09
C SER A 66 0.72 -17.47 -9.40
N PHE A 67 -0.40 -16.89 -8.97
CA PHE A 67 -1.51 -17.64 -8.36
C PHE A 67 -2.10 -18.71 -9.30
N ILE A 68 -2.32 -18.35 -10.56
CA ILE A 68 -2.85 -19.25 -11.58
C ILE A 68 -1.91 -20.43 -11.83
N VAL A 69 -0.60 -20.17 -11.85
CA VAL A 69 0.41 -21.20 -12.12
C VAL A 69 0.67 -22.08 -10.90
N HIS A 70 0.90 -21.49 -9.72
CA HIS A 70 1.36 -22.22 -8.54
C HIS A 70 0.23 -22.78 -7.66
N GLN A 71 -0.91 -22.10 -7.58
CA GLN A 71 -2.01 -22.54 -6.73
C GLN A 71 -3.13 -23.23 -7.53
N LEU A 72 -3.49 -22.69 -8.71
CA LEU A 72 -4.51 -23.31 -9.57
C LEU A 72 -3.95 -24.39 -10.51
N HIS A 73 -2.62 -24.54 -10.59
CA HIS A 73 -1.95 -25.52 -11.46
C HIS A 73 -2.35 -25.40 -12.94
N MET A 74 -2.65 -24.19 -13.40
CA MET A 74 -3.03 -23.90 -14.78
C MET A 74 -1.83 -23.32 -15.56
N PRO A 75 -1.79 -23.46 -16.90
CA PRO A 75 -0.73 -22.87 -17.70
C PRO A 75 -0.75 -21.33 -17.59
N GLU A 76 0.44 -20.71 -17.67
CA GLU A 76 0.58 -19.24 -17.58
C GLU A 76 -0.24 -18.57 -18.70
N PRO A 77 -1.25 -17.74 -18.36
CA PRO A 77 -2.07 -17.06 -19.36
C PRO A 77 -1.27 -15.92 -20.01
N PRO A 78 -1.58 -15.53 -21.25
CA PRO A 78 -0.97 -14.37 -21.88
C PRO A 78 -1.16 -13.11 -21.04
N ARG A 79 -0.06 -12.49 -20.61
CA ARG A 79 -0.07 -11.35 -19.67
C ARG A 79 -0.99 -10.20 -20.10
N ALA A 80 -1.08 -9.92 -21.40
CA ALA A 80 -1.96 -8.88 -21.94
C ALA A 80 -3.45 -9.18 -21.74
N ILE A 81 -3.85 -10.45 -21.87
CA ILE A 81 -5.24 -10.88 -21.65
C ILE A 81 -5.54 -10.87 -20.15
N LEU A 82 -4.63 -11.39 -19.33
CA LEU A 82 -4.78 -11.41 -17.89
C LEU A 82 -4.93 -9.99 -17.31
N SER A 83 -4.05 -9.05 -17.69
CA SER A 83 -4.12 -7.67 -17.20
C SER A 83 -5.39 -6.97 -17.66
N LEU A 84 -5.82 -7.18 -18.91
CA LEU A 84 -7.08 -6.64 -19.42
C LEU A 84 -8.28 -7.13 -18.60
N VAL A 85 -8.37 -8.43 -18.35
CA VAL A 85 -9.47 -9.03 -17.57
C VAL A 85 -9.47 -8.52 -16.15
N LEU A 86 -8.30 -8.43 -15.49
CA LEU A 86 -8.18 -7.90 -14.14
C LEU A 86 -8.60 -6.43 -14.06
N VAL A 87 -8.16 -5.59 -15.00
CA VAL A 87 -8.53 -4.16 -15.05
C VAL A 87 -10.02 -3.99 -15.30
N LEU A 88 -10.60 -4.72 -16.25
CA LEU A 88 -12.05 -4.68 -16.50
C LEU A 88 -12.85 -5.17 -15.29
N GLY A 89 -12.38 -6.21 -14.60
CA GLY A 89 -12.98 -6.70 -13.36
C GLY A 89 -12.96 -5.63 -12.25
N LEU A 90 -11.83 -4.94 -12.07
CA LEU A 90 -11.73 -3.84 -11.11
C LEU A 90 -12.65 -2.67 -11.48
N ILE A 91 -12.71 -2.27 -12.75
CA ILE A 91 -13.62 -1.21 -13.23
C ILE A 91 -15.08 -1.62 -12.99
N ALA A 92 -15.43 -2.88 -13.25
CA ALA A 92 -16.77 -3.40 -12.98
C ALA A 92 -17.12 -3.31 -11.49
N ILE A 93 -16.20 -3.67 -10.59
CA ILE A 93 -16.38 -3.53 -9.13
C ILE A 93 -16.63 -2.06 -8.75
N LEU A 94 -15.84 -1.13 -9.30
CA LEU A 94 -16.00 0.30 -9.01
C LEU A 94 -17.34 0.86 -9.49
N ASN A 95 -17.90 0.32 -10.58
CA ASN A 95 -19.21 0.72 -11.08
C ASN A 95 -20.38 0.33 -10.16
N PHE A 96 -20.19 -0.60 -9.21
CA PHE A 96 -21.21 -0.92 -8.19
C PHE A 96 -21.34 0.15 -7.10
N GLY A 97 -20.53 1.20 -7.15
CA GLY A 97 -20.65 2.37 -6.27
C GLY A 97 -19.65 2.38 -5.11
N GLN A 98 -19.42 3.58 -4.58
CA GLN A 98 -18.41 3.84 -3.56
C GLN A 98 -18.70 3.11 -2.24
N ASP A 99 -19.97 3.04 -1.81
CA ASP A 99 -20.32 2.40 -0.52
C ASP A 99 -20.09 0.89 -0.52
N ILE A 100 -20.42 0.21 -1.62
CA ILE A 100 -20.13 -1.22 -1.80
C ILE A 100 -18.62 -1.45 -1.82
N THR A 101 -17.89 -0.62 -2.58
CA THR A 101 -16.42 -0.70 -2.65
C THR A 101 -15.79 -0.54 -1.27
N VAL A 102 -16.19 0.48 -0.51
CA VAL A 102 -15.65 0.72 0.84
C VAL A 102 -16.02 -0.43 1.78
N LYS A 103 -17.23 -0.99 1.70
CA LYS A 103 -17.65 -2.12 2.53
C LYS A 103 -16.84 -3.38 2.23
N ILE A 104 -16.64 -3.71 0.95
CA ILE A 104 -15.85 -4.86 0.52
C ILE A 104 -14.39 -4.70 0.96
N MET A 105 -13.78 -3.54 0.70
CA MET A 105 -12.40 -3.26 1.12
C MET A 105 -12.25 -3.34 2.64
N SER A 106 -13.22 -2.81 3.40
CA SER A 106 -13.22 -2.89 4.86
C SER A 106 -13.40 -4.34 5.35
N MET A 107 -14.13 -5.18 4.62
CA MET A 107 -14.28 -6.59 4.97
C MET A 107 -12.98 -7.38 4.68
N ILE A 108 -12.35 -7.14 3.53
CA ILE A 108 -11.14 -7.84 3.08
C ILE A 108 -9.90 -7.46 3.90
N VAL A 109 -9.84 -6.25 4.46
CA VAL A 109 -8.65 -5.81 5.22
C VAL A 109 -8.41 -6.65 6.47
N TYR A 110 -9.46 -7.14 7.13
CA TYR A 110 -9.32 -7.95 8.34
C TYR A 110 -8.69 -9.33 8.10
N PRO A 111 -9.18 -10.17 7.16
CA PRO A 111 -8.50 -11.43 6.85
C PRO A 111 -7.10 -11.16 6.30
N PHE A 112 -6.88 -10.11 5.52
CA PHE A 112 -5.54 -9.76 5.04
C PHE A 112 -4.55 -9.51 6.19
N ILE A 113 -4.93 -8.70 7.18
CA ILE A 113 -4.10 -8.45 8.36
C ILE A 113 -3.89 -9.73 9.17
N ALA A 114 -4.92 -10.57 9.30
CA ALA A 114 -4.82 -11.85 9.99
C ALA A 114 -3.81 -12.78 9.29
N SER A 115 -3.88 -12.91 7.97
CA SER A 115 -2.94 -13.71 7.17
C SER A 115 -1.51 -13.18 7.33
N LEU A 116 -1.30 -11.86 7.26
CA LEU A 116 0.03 -11.28 7.46
C LEU A 116 0.61 -11.60 8.84
N LEU A 117 -0.17 -11.43 9.91
CA LEU A 117 0.26 -11.75 11.26
C LEU A 117 0.51 -13.24 11.44
N PHE A 118 -0.36 -14.08 10.89
CA PHE A 118 -0.24 -15.53 10.96
C PHE A 118 1.04 -16.03 10.28
N ILE A 119 1.32 -15.55 9.06
CA ILE A 119 2.54 -15.88 8.33
C ILE A 119 3.76 -15.36 9.11
N ALA A 120 3.74 -14.10 9.57
CA ALA A 120 4.84 -13.54 10.34
C ALA A 120 5.13 -14.31 11.64
N ILE A 121 4.11 -14.84 12.33
CA ILE A 121 4.30 -15.69 13.51
C ILE A 121 4.84 -17.07 13.12
N SER A 122 4.32 -17.66 12.04
CA SER A 122 4.73 -18.98 11.54
C SER A 122 6.21 -19.03 11.13
N LEU A 123 6.76 -17.88 10.75
CA LEU A 123 8.16 -17.71 10.38
C LEU A 123 9.13 -17.63 11.57
N ILE A 124 8.66 -17.37 12.80
CA ILE A 124 9.51 -17.23 14.00
C ILE A 124 10.49 -18.42 14.20
N PRO A 125 10.08 -19.69 14.01
CA PRO A 125 11.01 -20.82 14.15
C PRO A 125 12.11 -20.87 13.09
N GLN A 126 11.91 -20.22 11.95
CA GLN A 126 12.84 -20.20 10.81
C GLN A 126 13.76 -18.98 10.83
N TRP A 127 13.65 -18.13 11.85
CA TRP A 127 14.50 -16.95 11.99
C TRP A 127 15.96 -17.36 12.07
N ASN A 128 16.73 -16.80 11.15
CA ASN A 128 18.15 -16.97 11.03
C ASN A 128 18.83 -15.60 10.99
N THR A 129 20.11 -15.58 11.37
CA THR A 129 20.92 -14.36 11.35
C THR A 129 21.70 -14.21 10.04
N SER A 130 21.38 -14.99 9.00
CA SER A 130 22.13 -14.97 7.73
C SER A 130 22.06 -13.60 7.05
N MET A 131 20.93 -12.91 7.16
CA MET A 131 20.75 -11.51 6.74
C MET A 131 21.61 -10.51 7.53
N LEU A 132 21.93 -10.82 8.79
CA LEU A 132 22.70 -9.94 9.68
C LEU A 132 24.21 -10.16 9.52
N SER A 133 24.64 -11.32 9.03
CA SER A 133 26.03 -11.63 8.66
C SER A 133 26.49 -10.94 7.38
N PHE A 134 25.89 -9.81 7.03
CA PHE A 134 26.16 -9.04 5.83
C PHE A 134 27.50 -8.27 5.96
N SER A 135 28.60 -9.01 5.89
CA SER A 135 29.95 -8.48 5.62
C SER A 135 30.09 -7.93 4.18
N SER A 136 29.02 -7.93 3.38
CA SER A 136 28.99 -7.55 1.97
C SER A 136 28.23 -6.23 1.68
N VAL A 137 27.92 -5.41 2.69
CA VAL A 137 27.42 -4.03 2.46
C VAL A 137 28.55 -3.16 1.83
N SER A 138 29.76 -3.69 1.79
CA SER A 138 30.96 -3.10 1.18
C SER A 138 31.04 -3.25 -0.35
N THR A 139 30.14 -4.00 -1.00
CA THR A 139 30.21 -4.29 -2.45
C THR A 139 28.95 -3.93 -3.22
N ALA A 140 28.27 -2.84 -2.85
CA ALA A 140 27.39 -2.15 -3.79
C ALA A 140 28.25 -1.41 -4.81
N SER A 141 28.79 -2.16 -5.78
CA SER A 141 29.57 -1.69 -6.93
C SER A 141 28.70 -1.05 -8.03
N THR A 142 27.53 -0.53 -7.70
CA THR A 142 26.85 0.50 -8.48
C THR A 142 27.36 1.84 -7.96
N GLY A 143 28.00 2.65 -8.81
CA GLY A 143 28.64 3.95 -8.48
C GLY A 143 27.74 5.02 -7.84
N THR A 144 26.55 4.65 -7.37
CA THR A 144 25.71 5.39 -6.45
C THR A 144 25.95 4.83 -5.05
N GLY A 145 26.76 5.50 -4.23
CA GLY A 145 26.95 5.13 -2.81
C GLY A 145 25.63 5.09 -2.03
N TYR A 146 25.70 4.81 -0.72
CA TYR A 146 24.52 4.69 0.17
C TYR A 146 23.43 5.76 -0.05
N PHE A 147 23.84 6.99 -0.37
CA PHE A 147 22.96 8.10 -0.69
C PHE A 147 22.07 7.86 -1.93
N GLY A 148 22.61 7.30 -3.01
CA GLY A 148 21.82 7.05 -4.22
C GLY A 148 20.84 5.89 -4.07
N THR A 149 21.18 4.86 -3.29
CA THR A 149 20.23 3.80 -2.92
C THR A 149 19.07 4.36 -2.09
N ILE A 150 19.36 5.21 -1.09
CA ILE A 150 18.33 5.89 -0.30
C ILE A 150 17.43 6.72 -1.21
N LEU A 151 18.01 7.48 -2.15
CA LEU A 151 17.27 8.32 -3.08
C LEU A 151 16.36 7.51 -4.02
N MET A 152 16.80 6.32 -4.45
CA MET A 152 15.99 5.43 -5.30
C MET A 152 14.83 4.77 -4.56
N ILE A 153 15.00 4.42 -3.28
CA ILE A 153 13.95 3.76 -2.48
C ILE A 153 12.92 4.76 -1.94
N LEU A 154 13.32 6.01 -1.73
CA LEU A 154 12.48 7.06 -1.14
C LEU A 154 11.14 7.25 -1.89
N PRO A 155 11.09 7.36 -3.24
CA PRO A 155 9.83 7.45 -3.97
C PRO A 155 8.90 6.27 -3.73
N ILE A 156 9.44 5.05 -3.72
CA ILE A 156 8.67 3.82 -3.51
C ILE A 156 8.01 3.87 -2.13
N ILE A 157 8.76 4.24 -1.08
CA ILE A 157 8.24 4.41 0.27
C ILE A 157 7.16 5.51 0.29
N VAL A 158 7.40 6.67 -0.31
CA VAL A 158 6.46 7.79 -0.31
C VAL A 158 5.14 7.39 -0.98
N PHE A 159 5.19 6.76 -2.16
CA PHE A 159 3.99 6.31 -2.87
C PHE A 159 3.26 5.17 -2.14
N SER A 160 3.99 4.28 -1.47
CA SER A 160 3.40 3.17 -0.71
C SER A 160 2.54 3.64 0.47
N PHE A 161 2.84 4.82 1.03
CA PHE A 161 2.08 5.43 2.13
C PHE A 161 1.12 6.54 1.68
N ASN A 162 0.97 6.78 0.36
CA ASN A 162 0.10 7.84 -0.12
C ASN A 162 -1.38 7.46 0.00
N HIS A 163 -2.02 7.91 1.08
CA HIS A 163 -3.48 7.80 1.28
C HIS A 163 -4.17 9.17 1.27
N SER A 164 -3.48 10.22 0.83
CA SER A 164 -4.04 11.57 0.64
C SER A 164 -5.39 11.58 -0.08
N PRO A 165 -5.63 10.78 -1.15
CA PRO A 165 -6.92 10.72 -1.83
C PRO A 165 -8.09 10.32 -0.92
N MET A 166 -7.84 9.39 -0.01
CA MET A 166 -8.86 8.84 0.88
C MET A 166 -9.20 9.79 2.02
N ILE A 167 -8.29 10.70 2.39
CA ILE A 167 -8.48 11.61 3.52
C ILE A 167 -9.65 12.56 3.28
N SER A 168 -9.84 13.02 2.05
CA SER A 168 -10.94 13.91 1.72
C SER A 168 -12.29 13.25 1.96
N SER A 169 -12.53 12.09 1.35
CA SER A 169 -13.78 11.33 1.57
C SER A 169 -13.93 10.88 3.03
N PHE A 170 -12.83 10.55 3.71
CA PHE A 170 -12.82 10.22 5.13
C PHE A 170 -13.32 11.39 5.99
N VAL A 171 -12.74 12.58 5.85
CA VAL A 171 -13.11 13.76 6.65
C VAL A 171 -14.56 14.17 6.39
N VAL A 172 -14.99 14.19 5.12
CA VAL A 172 -16.39 14.49 4.74
C VAL A 172 -17.35 13.51 5.40
N LYS A 173 -17.05 12.20 5.36
CA LYS A 173 -17.88 11.17 6.01
C LYS A 173 -17.93 11.31 7.53
N GLN A 174 -16.81 11.66 8.17
CA GLN A 174 -16.79 11.91 9.62
C GLN A 174 -17.55 13.17 10.01
N LYS A 175 -17.49 14.23 9.19
CA LYS A 175 -18.30 15.44 9.36
C LYS A 175 -19.78 15.14 9.33
N ALA A 176 -20.22 14.31 8.38
CA ALA A 176 -21.60 13.87 8.27
C ALA A 176 -22.05 12.98 9.45
N THR A 177 -21.15 12.15 10.00
CA THR A 177 -21.50 11.16 11.04
C THR A 177 -21.46 11.73 12.46
N TYR A 178 -20.47 12.56 12.78
CA TYR A 178 -20.19 13.02 14.15
C TYR A 178 -20.45 14.52 14.35
N GLY A 179 -20.82 15.25 13.30
CA GLY A 179 -21.01 16.70 13.35
C GLY A 179 -19.69 17.47 13.48
N ILE A 180 -19.76 18.78 13.32
CA ILE A 180 -18.56 19.64 13.17
C ILE A 180 -17.67 19.56 14.41
N GLU A 181 -18.22 19.70 15.62
CA GLU A 181 -17.44 19.81 16.86
C GLU A 181 -16.59 18.56 17.18
N ALA A 182 -17.12 17.36 16.94
CA ALA A 182 -16.45 16.11 17.28
C ALA A 182 -15.59 15.54 16.14
N THR A 183 -15.73 16.06 14.91
CA THR A 183 -15.07 15.50 13.72
C THR A 183 -13.55 15.55 13.82
N ASP A 184 -12.96 16.67 14.24
CA ASP A 184 -11.51 16.80 14.30
C ASP A 184 -10.87 15.79 15.27
N ALA A 185 -11.48 15.64 16.45
CA ALA A 185 -11.03 14.69 17.47
C ALA A 185 -11.19 13.24 17.00
N LYS A 186 -12.31 12.89 16.37
CA LYS A 186 -12.55 11.54 15.83
C LYS A 186 -11.62 11.20 14.67
N CYS A 187 -11.41 12.14 13.75
CA CYS A 187 -10.42 12.01 12.68
C CYS A 187 -9.03 11.75 13.23
N ALA A 188 -8.59 12.52 14.24
CA ALA A 188 -7.28 12.34 14.87
C ALA A 188 -7.14 10.97 15.53
N GLN A 189 -8.16 10.53 16.29
CA GLN A 189 -8.15 9.24 16.98
C GLN A 189 -8.04 8.09 15.97
N ILE A 190 -8.90 8.08 14.95
CA ILE A 190 -8.95 7.01 13.94
C ILE A 190 -7.65 6.98 13.12
N GLN A 191 -7.17 8.15 12.68
CA GLN A 191 -5.89 8.24 11.98
C GLN A 191 -4.78 7.66 12.86
N LYS A 192 -4.62 8.13 14.09
CA LYS A 192 -3.56 7.66 14.99
C LYS A 192 -3.59 6.14 15.18
N VAL A 193 -4.75 5.55 15.44
CA VAL A 193 -4.89 4.09 15.60
C VAL A 193 -4.53 3.37 14.29
N CYS A 194 -5.04 3.84 13.16
CA CYS A 194 -4.74 3.26 11.84
C CYS A 194 -3.23 3.26 11.54
N TYR A 195 -2.53 4.35 11.82
CA TYR A 195 -1.08 4.43 11.63
C TYR A 195 -0.30 3.49 12.56
N ILE A 196 -0.66 3.44 13.84
CA ILE A 196 0.00 2.55 14.81
C ILE A 196 -0.19 1.09 14.39
N MET A 197 -1.43 0.72 14.04
CA MET A 197 -1.77 -0.64 13.60
C MET A 197 -1.02 -1.01 12.32
N THR A 198 -1.07 -0.14 11.30
CA THR A 198 -0.36 -0.36 10.03
C THR A 198 1.14 -0.50 10.24
N PHE A 199 1.74 0.41 11.03
CA PHE A 199 3.16 0.35 11.34
C PHE A 199 3.53 -0.95 12.06
N ALA A 200 2.80 -1.31 13.11
CA ALA A 200 3.09 -2.51 13.90
C ALA A 200 3.00 -3.78 13.07
N VAL A 201 1.91 -3.96 12.30
CA VAL A 201 1.69 -5.16 11.48
C VAL A 201 2.74 -5.25 10.36
N VAL A 202 2.95 -4.15 9.62
CA VAL A 202 3.90 -4.15 8.50
C VAL A 202 5.32 -4.35 8.99
N MET A 203 5.75 -3.68 10.06
CA MET A 203 7.10 -3.85 10.59
C MET A 203 7.33 -5.25 11.14
N PHE A 204 6.34 -5.81 11.85
CA PHE A 204 6.43 -7.18 12.34
C PHE A 204 6.57 -8.19 11.18
N PHE A 205 5.76 -8.04 10.14
CA PHE A 205 5.86 -8.87 8.94
C PHE A 205 7.21 -8.70 8.21
N VAL A 206 7.69 -7.47 8.04
CA VAL A 206 8.97 -7.17 7.37
C VAL A 206 10.16 -7.73 8.16
N TRP A 207 10.19 -7.57 9.48
CA TRP A 207 11.24 -8.15 10.31
C TRP A 207 11.21 -9.67 10.27
N SER A 208 10.03 -10.27 10.42
CA SER A 208 9.90 -11.72 10.38
C SER A 208 10.32 -12.31 9.02
N SER A 209 9.93 -11.66 7.93
CA SER A 209 10.31 -12.07 6.57
C SER A 209 11.82 -11.91 6.33
N THR A 210 12.39 -10.77 6.71
CA THR A 210 13.84 -10.51 6.58
C THR A 210 14.65 -11.52 7.38
N LEU A 211 14.24 -11.84 8.61
CA LEU A 211 14.96 -12.82 9.43
C LEU A 211 14.82 -14.26 8.91
N SER A 212 13.82 -14.55 8.08
CA SER A 212 13.60 -15.91 7.57
C SER A 212 14.22 -16.14 6.19
N LEU A 213 14.23 -15.11 5.33
CA LEU A 213 14.71 -15.20 3.94
C LEU A 213 16.22 -15.01 3.82
N THR A 214 16.82 -15.71 2.85
CA THR A 214 18.23 -15.57 2.49
C THR A 214 18.44 -14.50 1.40
N PRO A 215 19.68 -14.06 1.12
CA PRO A 215 19.93 -13.05 0.07
C PRO A 215 19.57 -13.54 -1.33
N GLU A 216 19.74 -14.85 -1.57
CA GLU A 216 19.36 -15.54 -2.81
C GLU A 216 17.84 -15.44 -3.02
N ASP A 217 17.05 -15.69 -1.98
CA ASP A 217 15.59 -15.62 -2.02
C ASP A 217 15.09 -14.22 -2.41
N LEU A 218 15.67 -13.18 -1.82
CA LEU A 218 15.31 -11.79 -2.12
C LEU A 218 15.68 -11.42 -3.57
N LYS A 219 16.78 -11.96 -4.09
CA LYS A 219 17.18 -11.75 -5.47
C LYS A 219 16.20 -12.42 -6.44
N MET A 220 15.81 -13.66 -6.16
CA MET A 220 14.82 -14.38 -6.96
C MET A 220 13.45 -13.71 -6.93
N ALA A 221 12.97 -13.29 -5.75
CA ALA A 221 11.71 -12.56 -5.62
C ALA A 221 11.71 -11.25 -6.43
N LYS A 222 12.86 -10.53 -6.44
CA LYS A 222 13.04 -9.31 -7.22
C LYS A 222 13.05 -9.59 -8.73
N GLU A 223 13.74 -10.62 -9.19
CA GLU A 223 13.78 -11.02 -10.60
C GLU A 223 12.40 -11.41 -11.12
N GLN A 224 11.64 -12.15 -10.31
CA GLN A 224 10.28 -12.56 -10.63
C GLN A 224 9.24 -11.43 -10.47
N ASN A 225 9.64 -10.29 -9.91
CA ASN A 225 8.75 -9.16 -9.60
C ASN A 225 7.52 -9.59 -8.76
N LEU A 226 7.75 -10.50 -7.82
CA LEU A 226 6.74 -11.00 -6.88
C LEU A 226 6.82 -10.23 -5.55
N SER A 227 5.67 -10.11 -4.89
CA SER A 227 5.67 -9.69 -3.50
C SER A 227 6.32 -10.77 -2.63
N ILE A 228 6.94 -10.37 -1.53
CA ILE A 228 7.53 -11.30 -0.53
C ILE A 228 6.47 -12.32 -0.07
N LEU A 229 5.23 -11.87 0.10
CA LEU A 229 4.12 -12.74 0.44
C LEU A 229 3.88 -13.83 -0.61
N SER A 230 3.84 -13.45 -1.90
CA SER A 230 3.66 -14.41 -3.00
C SER A 230 4.85 -15.37 -3.09
N TYR A 231 6.06 -14.86 -2.88
CA TYR A 231 7.28 -15.68 -2.87
C TYR A 231 7.26 -16.72 -1.73
N LEU A 232 6.96 -16.28 -0.50
CA LEU A 232 6.83 -17.17 0.66
C LEU A 232 5.75 -18.23 0.44
N ALA A 233 4.63 -17.87 -0.20
CA ALA A 233 3.57 -18.81 -0.51
C ALA A 233 3.98 -19.89 -1.52
N ASN A 234 4.91 -19.56 -2.44
CA ASN A 234 5.37 -20.48 -3.48
C ASN A 234 6.51 -21.39 -3.01
N GLU A 235 7.50 -20.85 -2.29
CA GLU A 235 8.71 -21.58 -1.88
C GLU A 235 8.52 -22.40 -0.59
N LEU A 236 7.76 -21.89 0.38
CA LEU A 236 7.67 -22.58 1.67
C LEU A 236 6.80 -23.84 1.64
N ASN A 237 6.09 -24.13 0.54
CA ASN A 237 5.32 -25.37 0.29
C ASN A 237 4.61 -25.94 1.54
N SER A 238 4.17 -25.05 2.43
CA SER A 238 3.60 -25.41 3.72
C SER A 238 2.09 -25.37 3.55
N PRO A 239 1.37 -26.48 3.79
CA PRO A 239 -0.09 -26.56 3.64
C PRO A 239 -0.85 -25.49 4.45
N VAL A 240 -0.15 -24.87 5.40
CA VAL A 240 -0.64 -23.85 6.32
C VAL A 240 -0.65 -22.44 5.68
N ILE A 241 0.19 -22.17 4.67
CA ILE A 241 0.32 -20.86 3.99
C ILE A 241 -0.55 -20.79 2.74
N THR A 242 -0.85 -21.92 2.09
CA THR A 242 -1.68 -21.98 0.88
C THR A 242 -3.15 -21.58 1.12
N ILE A 243 -3.61 -21.60 2.38
CA ILE A 243 -4.98 -21.26 2.78
C ILE A 243 -5.12 -19.77 3.20
N ALA A 244 -4.01 -19.09 3.51
CA ALA A 244 -3.96 -17.72 4.04
C ALA A 244 -3.91 -16.65 2.94
#